data_AF-S9RZI1-F1
#
_entry.id   AF-S9RZI1-F1
#
_cell.length_a   1.000
_cell.length_b   1.000
_cell.length_c   1.000
_cell.angle_alpha   90.00
_cell.angle_beta   90.00
_cell.angle_gamma   90.00
#
_symmetry.space_group_name_H-M   'P 1'
#
loop_
_entity.id
_entity.type
_entity.pdbx_description
1 polymer ?
#
loop_
_entity_poly.entity_id
_entity_poly.type
_entity_poly.pdbx_seq_one_letter_code
_entity_poly.pdbx_strand_id
1 'polypeptide(L)'
;MTADTNVKELEQLKAKHKELERKKMAADAEITQHERARAELVSEMKEKFGVDNVDDLRALYEKLLEEDNAKVAAFREQINGISERLASLEAA
;
A
#
# COMPACT_ATOMS: atom_id res chain seq x y z
N MET A 1 19.90 -49.83 -31.00
CA MET A 1 19.39 -49.44 -29.67
C MET A 1 19.32 -47.91 -29.43
N THR A 2 19.79 -47.06 -30.35
CA THR A 2 19.85 -45.59 -30.17
C THR A 2 18.57 -44.84 -30.57
N ALA A 3 17.75 -45.38 -31.47
CA ALA A 3 16.53 -44.72 -31.93
C ALA A 3 15.47 -44.56 -30.81
N ASP A 4 15.28 -45.59 -29.98
CA ASP A 4 14.32 -45.54 -28.86
C ASP A 4 14.72 -44.53 -27.77
N THR A 5 16.01 -44.36 -27.52
CA THR A 5 16.52 -43.39 -26.53
C THR A 5 16.23 -41.96 -26.98
N ASN A 6 16.50 -41.64 -28.25
CA ASN A 6 16.27 -40.30 -28.81
C ASN A 6 14.78 -39.96 -28.86
N VAL A 7 13.92 -40.94 -29.16
CA VAL A 7 12.46 -40.73 -29.13
C VAL A 7 11.97 -40.46 -27.70
N LYS A 8 12.47 -41.19 -26.71
CA LYS A 8 12.11 -40.98 -25.30
C LYS A 8 12.57 -39.61 -24.79
N GLU A 9 13.77 -39.19 -25.15
CA GLU A 9 14.32 -37.87 -24.79
C GLU A 9 13.53 -36.74 -25.45
N LEU A 10 13.14 -36.89 -26.72
CA LEU A 10 12.31 -35.92 -27.43
C LEU A 10 10.94 -35.74 -26.75
N GLU A 11 10.28 -36.84 -26.35
CA GLU A 11 8.99 -36.77 -25.67
C GLU A 11 9.10 -36.13 -24.27
N GLN A 12 10.18 -36.39 -23.54
CA GLN A 12 10.46 -35.72 -22.27
C GLN A 12 10.69 -34.21 -22.45
N LEU A 13 11.43 -33.82 -23.49
CA LEU A 13 11.66 -32.41 -23.82
C LEU A 13 10.36 -31.69 -24.20
N LYS A 14 9.51 -32.32 -25.01
CA LYS A 14 8.18 -31.77 -25.36
C LYS A 14 7.30 -31.59 -24.12
N ALA A 15 7.27 -32.58 -23.23
CA ALA A 15 6.50 -32.50 -21.98
C ALA A 15 7.00 -31.35 -21.10
N LYS A 16 8.31 -31.23 -20.92
CA LYS A 16 8.93 -30.16 -20.14
C LYS A 16 8.70 -28.79 -20.76
N HIS A 17 8.78 -28.67 -22.09
CA HIS A 17 8.49 -27.43 -22.80
C HIS A 17 7.06 -26.98 -22.56
N LYS A 18 6.08 -27.88 -22.74
CA LYS A 18 4.66 -27.58 -22.52
C LYS A 18 4.37 -27.19 -21.07
N GLU A 19 5.03 -27.83 -20.11
CA GLU A 19 4.92 -27.46 -18.69
C GLU A 19 5.47 -26.05 -18.43
N LEU A 20 6.64 -25.72 -18.98
CA LEU A 20 7.26 -24.41 -18.85
C LEU A 20 6.41 -23.32 -19.51
N GLU A 21 5.84 -23.59 -20.70
CA GLU A 21 4.91 -22.66 -21.35
C GLU A 21 3.68 -22.39 -20.47
N ARG A 22 3.09 -23.44 -19.88
CA ARG A 22 1.96 -23.27 -18.95
C ARG A 22 2.33 -22.42 -17.75
N LYS A 23 3.52 -22.64 -17.17
CA LYS A 23 4.03 -21.86 -16.04
C LYS A 23 4.27 -20.40 -16.43
N LYS A 24 4.84 -20.15 -17.61
CA LYS A 24 5.04 -18.79 -18.13
C LYS A 24 3.70 -18.08 -18.31
N MET A 25 2.70 -18.73 -18.93
CA MET A 25 1.37 -18.13 -19.10
C MET A 25 0.71 -17.77 -17.76
N ALA A 26 0.86 -18.63 -16.74
CA ALA A 26 0.35 -18.34 -15.40
C ALA A 26 1.06 -17.12 -14.78
N ALA A 27 2.39 -17.09 -14.85
CA ALA A 27 3.17 -15.95 -14.34
C ALA A 27 2.85 -14.64 -15.09
N ASP A 28 2.68 -14.67 -16.42
CA ASP A 28 2.31 -13.50 -17.23
C ASP A 28 0.92 -12.97 -16.80
N ALA A 29 -0.02 -13.86 -16.48
CA ALA A 29 -1.34 -13.49 -15.97
C ALA A 29 -1.29 -12.89 -14.56
N GLU A 30 -0.47 -13.46 -13.67
CA GLU A 30 -0.21 -12.92 -12.33
C GLU A 30 0.40 -11.53 -12.40
N ILE A 31 1.43 -11.32 -13.23
CA ILE A 31 2.05 -10.00 -13.43
C ILE A 31 0.99 -8.98 -13.86
N THR A 32 0.17 -9.32 -14.85
CA THR A 32 -0.91 -8.44 -15.33
C THR A 32 -1.91 -8.10 -14.23
N GLN A 33 -2.28 -9.06 -13.38
CA GLN A 33 -3.18 -8.84 -12.25
C GLN A 33 -2.54 -7.90 -11.22
N HIS A 34 -1.27 -8.09 -10.89
CA HIS A 34 -0.54 -7.28 -9.93
C HIS A 34 -0.35 -5.83 -10.43
N GLU A 35 -0.11 -5.65 -11.72
CA GLU A 35 -0.02 -4.32 -12.35
C GLU A 35 -1.36 -3.56 -12.26
N ARG A 36 -2.48 -4.24 -12.51
CA ARG A 36 -3.82 -3.65 -12.35
C ARG A 36 -4.10 -3.26 -10.91
N ALA A 37 -3.86 -4.17 -9.96
CA ALA A 37 -4.05 -3.89 -8.54
C ALA A 37 -3.19 -2.70 -8.06
N ARG A 38 -1.94 -2.62 -8.53
CA ARG A 38 -1.08 -1.47 -8.25
C ARG A 38 -1.65 -0.17 -8.80
N ALA A 39 -2.17 -0.18 -10.03
CA ALA A 39 -2.78 1.00 -10.64
C ALA A 39 -4.04 1.46 -9.89
N GLU A 40 -4.89 0.51 -9.47
CA GLU A 40 -6.08 0.79 -8.66
C GLU A 40 -5.71 1.43 -7.31
N LEU A 41 -4.73 0.87 -6.60
CA LEU A 41 -4.25 1.42 -5.33
C LEU A 41 -3.69 2.84 -5.47
N VAL A 42 -2.95 3.10 -6.56
CA VAL A 42 -2.43 4.45 -6.84
C VAL A 42 -3.58 5.41 -7.16
N SER A 43 -4.58 4.99 -7.92
CA SER A 43 -5.77 5.81 -8.21
C SER A 43 -6.53 6.14 -6.93
N GLU A 44 -6.79 5.15 -6.07
CA GLU A 44 -7.49 5.34 -4.80
C GLU A 44 -6.74 6.33 -3.90
N MET A 45 -5.42 6.22 -3.82
CA MET A 45 -4.58 7.13 -3.06
C MET A 45 -4.65 8.56 -3.60
N LYS A 46 -4.62 8.72 -4.93
CA LYS A 46 -4.78 10.02 -5.59
C LYS A 46 -6.16 10.63 -5.38
N GLU A 47 -7.22 9.82 -5.46
CA GLU A 47 -8.59 10.27 -5.28
C GLU A 47 -8.89 10.67 -3.83
N LYS A 48 -8.42 9.89 -2.86
CA LYS A 48 -8.71 10.14 -1.44
C LYS A 48 -7.80 11.17 -0.81
N PHE A 49 -6.53 11.19 -1.20
CA PHE A 49 -5.50 11.97 -0.53
C PHE A 49 -4.77 12.96 -1.44
N GLY A 50 -5.00 12.91 -2.76
CA GLY A 50 -4.36 13.83 -3.71
C GLY A 50 -2.88 13.53 -3.97
N VAL A 51 -2.39 12.34 -3.63
CA VAL A 51 -0.97 11.98 -3.72
C VAL A 51 -0.73 10.78 -4.65
N ASP A 52 0.43 10.76 -5.30
CA ASP A 52 0.74 9.80 -6.39
C ASP A 52 1.65 8.64 -5.95
N ASN A 53 2.27 8.72 -4.76
CA ASN A 53 3.11 7.65 -4.21
C ASN A 53 2.97 7.54 -2.67
N VAL A 54 3.48 6.44 -2.12
CA VAL A 54 3.37 6.11 -0.70
C VAL A 54 4.20 7.05 0.19
N ASP A 55 5.30 7.60 -0.32
CA ASP A 55 6.15 8.53 0.44
C ASP A 55 5.43 9.88 0.62
N ASP A 56 4.75 10.37 -0.41
CA ASP A 56 3.89 11.55 -0.33
C ASP A 56 2.71 11.34 0.64
N LEU A 57 2.10 10.15 0.62
CA LEU A 57 1.05 9.79 1.59
C LEU A 57 1.57 9.82 3.03
N ARG A 58 2.80 9.32 3.26
CA ARG A 58 3.44 9.36 4.58
C ARG A 58 3.72 10.81 5.01
N ALA A 59 4.27 11.63 4.12
CA ALA A 59 4.53 13.04 4.40
C ALA A 59 3.24 13.80 4.73
N LEU A 60 2.14 13.52 4.00
CA LEU A 60 0.83 14.10 4.29
C LEU A 60 0.33 13.69 5.69
N TYR A 61 0.47 12.40 6.04
CA TYR A 61 0.08 11.92 7.37
C TYR A 61 0.84 12.62 8.49
N GLU A 62 2.17 12.72 8.37
CA GLU A 62 3.02 13.39 9.37
C GLU A 62 2.63 14.86 9.55
N LYS A 63 2.38 15.57 8.44
CA LYS A 63 1.90 16.95 8.46
C LYS A 63 0.56 17.09 9.18
N LEU A 64 -0.42 16.25 8.85
CA LEU A 64 -1.75 16.30 9.49
C LEU A 64 -1.65 15.99 10.99
N LEU A 65 -0.79 15.05 11.38
CA LEU A 65 -0.54 14.72 12.78
C LEU A 65 0.07 15.90 13.55
N GLU A 66 1.03 16.61 12.94
CA GLU A 66 1.60 17.82 13.52
C GLU A 66 0.54 18.92 13.70
N GLU A 67 -0.28 19.16 12.68
CA GLU A 67 -1.37 20.14 12.73
C GLU A 67 -2.38 19.81 13.85
N ASP A 68 -2.75 18.54 13.99
CA ASP A 68 -3.69 18.11 15.02
C ASP A 68 -3.10 18.19 16.42
N ASN A 69 -1.82 17.85 16.59
CA ASN A 69 -1.12 18.05 17.85
C ASN A 69 -1.07 19.53 18.25
N ALA A 70 -0.84 20.43 17.30
CA ALA A 70 -0.86 21.87 17.55
C ALA A 70 -2.27 22.35 17.96
N LYS A 71 -3.32 21.89 17.29
CA LYS A 71 -4.72 22.20 17.67
C LYS A 71 -5.03 21.69 19.07
N VAL A 72 -4.64 20.46 19.40
CA VAL A 72 -4.85 19.88 20.74
C VAL A 72 -4.14 20.70 21.82
N ALA A 73 -2.90 21.14 21.57
CA ALA A 73 -2.17 21.99 22.49
C ALA A 73 -2.90 23.34 22.73
N ALA A 74 -3.36 23.98 21.66
CA ALA A 74 -4.13 25.22 21.75
C ALA A 74 -5.44 25.05 22.52
N PHE A 75 -6.16 23.94 22.29
CA PHE A 75 -7.38 23.66 23.05
C PHE A 75 -7.09 23.40 24.53
N ARG A 76 -6.00 22.71 24.86
CA ARG A 76 -5.60 22.50 26.26
C ARG A 76 -5.30 23.82 26.97
N GLU A 77 -4.61 24.74 26.32
CA GLU A 77 -4.32 26.06 26.88
C GLU A 77 -5.62 26.85 27.13
N GLN A 78 -6.54 26.85 26.16
CA GLN A 78 -7.84 27.51 26.31
C GLN A 78 -8.67 26.90 27.46
N ILE A 79 -8.70 25.57 27.56
CA ILE A 79 -9.40 24.87 28.64
C ILE A 79 -8.81 25.25 30.00
N ASN A 80 -7.48 25.23 30.13
CA ASN A 80 -6.81 25.58 31.38
C ASN A 80 -7.12 27.02 31.79
N GLY A 81 -7.04 27.99 30.86
CA GLY A 81 -7.37 29.39 31.16
C GLY A 81 -8.83 29.58 31.58
N ILE A 82 -9.77 28.83 31.00
CA ILE A 82 -11.18 28.84 31.43
C ILE A 82 -11.31 28.24 32.83
N SER A 83 -10.68 27.09 33.09
CA SER A 83 -10.72 26.42 34.39
C SER A 83 -10.16 27.28 35.51
N GLU A 84 -9.03 27.96 35.29
CA GLU A 84 -8.45 28.91 36.27
C GLU A 84 -9.39 30.08 36.56
N ARG A 85 -10.07 30.60 35.53
CA ARG A 85 -11.02 31.69 35.67
C ARG A 85 -12.28 31.26 36.40
N LEU A 86 -12.78 30.04 36.16
CA LEU A 86 -13.89 29.46 36.91
C LEU A 86 -13.53 29.29 38.39
N ALA A 87 -12.37 28.69 38.69
CA ALA A 87 -11.92 28.50 40.07
C ALA A 87 -11.78 29.83 40.83
N SER A 88 -11.31 30.88 40.16
CA SER A 88 -11.20 32.23 40.75
C SER A 88 -12.56 32.85 41.08
N LEU A 89 -13.59 32.58 40.27
CA LEU A 89 -14.95 33.06 40.50
C LEU A 89 -15.68 32.27 41.58
N GLU A 90 -15.42 30.97 41.71
CA GLU A 90 -16.01 30.12 42.75
C GLU A 90 -15.41 30.37 44.14
N ALA A 91 -14.18 30.88 44.20
CA ALA A 91 -13.48 31.23 45.45
C ALA A 91 -13.75 32.65 45.95
N ALA A 92 -14.45 33.48 45.17
CA ALA A 92 -14.80 34.88 45.48
C ALA A 92 -16.21 34.99 46.08
#